data_AF-A0A9D7ULP1-F1
#
_entry.id   AF-A0A9D7ULP1-F1
#
_cell.length_a   1.000
_cell.length_b   1.000
_cell.length_c   1.000
_cell.angle_alpha   90.00
_cell.angle_beta   90.00
_cell.angle_gamma   90.00
#
_symmetry.space_group_name_H-M   'P 1'
#
loop_
_entity.id
_entity.type
_entity.pdbx_description
1 polymer ?
#
loop_
_entity_poly.entity_id
_entity_poly.type
_entity_poly.pdbx_seq_one_letter_code
_entity_poly.pdbx_strand_id
1 'polypeptide(L)' 'MAKKTTIVVKLENKDTGEYYTIRKNPKSEATKGKMSFRKYDKKLRKHAIFTEAKMPN' A
#
# COMPACT_ATOMS: atom_id res chain seq x y z
N MET A 1 4.46 16.98 22.39
CA MET A 1 3.49 16.18 21.60
C MET A 1 4.21 15.62 20.38
N ALA A 2 4.35 14.30 20.25
CA ALA A 2 4.99 13.71 19.07
C ALA A 2 4.12 13.92 17.84
N LYS A 3 4.61 14.67 16.83
CA LYS A 3 3.90 14.82 15.55
C LYS A 3 3.78 13.43 14.90
N LYS A 4 2.56 12.91 14.79
CA LYS A 4 2.27 11.67 14.03
C LYS A 4 2.56 11.96 12.55
N THR A 5 3.65 11.41 12.04
CA THR A 5 4.01 11.47 10.62
C THR A 5 3.29 10.31 9.94
N THR A 6 2.11 10.56 9.37
CA THR A 6 1.40 9.55 8.58
C THR A 6 1.43 9.98 7.13
N ILE A 7 1.95 9.11 6.25
CA ILE A 7 1.96 9.34 4.81
C ILE A 7 0.89 8.46 4.16
N VAL A 8 0.30 8.93 3.08
CA VAL A 8 -0.64 8.16 2.26
C VAL A 8 0.15 7.50 1.13
N VAL A 9 -0.01 6.19 0.95
CA VAL A 9 0.66 5.41 -0.10
C VAL A 9 -0.34 4.55 -0.86
N LYS A 10 0.03 4.19 -2.09
CA LYS A 10 -0.74 3.31 -2.97
C LYS A 10 -0.23 1.88 -2.82
N LEU A 11 -1.13 0.91 -2.66
CA LEU A 11 -0.84 -0.51 -2.83
C LEU A 11 -1.43 -0.94 -4.17
N GLU A 12 -0.60 -1.39 -5.09
CA GLU A 12 -0.99 -1.69 -6.47
C GLU A 12 -0.73 -3.15 -6.81
N ASN A 13 -1.69 -3.76 -7.50
CA ASN A 13 -1.46 -5.01 -8.21
C ASN A 13 -0.84 -4.71 -9.57
N LYS A 14 0.35 -5.27 -9.83
CA LYS A 14 1.10 -5.06 -11.08
C LYS A 14 0.40 -5.65 -12.31
N ASP A 15 -0.41 -6.69 -12.13
CA ASP A 15 -1.05 -7.38 -13.25
C ASP A 15 -2.28 -6.62 -13.77
N THR A 16 -3.02 -5.97 -12.86
CA THR A 16 -4.32 -5.35 -13.19
C THR A 16 -4.33 -3.83 -13.07
N GLY A 17 -3.32 -3.25 -12.42
CA GLY A 17 -3.29 -1.83 -12.06
C GLY A 17 -4.37 -1.42 -11.04
N GLU A 18 -5.11 -2.37 -10.47
CA GLU A 18 -6.03 -2.06 -9.36
C GLU A 18 -5.23 -1.67 -8.12
N TYR A 19 -5.75 -0.72 -7.35
CA TYR A 19 -5.03 -0.20 -6.22
C TYR A 19 -5.89 0.17 -5.02
N TYR A 20 -5.23 0.17 -3.86
CA TYR A 20 -5.77 0.62 -2.59
C TYR A 20 -4.96 1.77 -2.05
N THR A 21 -5.64 2.70 -1.39
CA THR A 21 -4.99 3.81 -0.68
C THR A 21 -4.89 3.45 0.79
N ILE A 22 -3.67 3.50 1.34
CA ILE A 22 -3.43 3.19 2.76
C ILE A 22 -2.61 4.27 3.43
N ARG A 23 -2.76 4.35 4.76
CA ARG A 23 -1.98 5.23 5.63
C ARG A 23 -0.82 4.45 6.23
N LYS A 24 0.41 4.94 6.03
CA LYS A 24 1.65 4.35 6.53
C LYS A 24 2.31 5.30 7.53
N ASN A 25 2.87 4.76 8.60
CA ASN A 25 3.72 5.52 9.52
C ASN A 25 5.20 5.17 9.23
N PRO A 26 5.94 5.99 8.47
CA PRO A 26 7.32 5.69 8.08
C PRO A 26 8.29 5.57 9.26
N LYS A 27 7.91 6.03 10.46
CA LYS A 27 8.72 5.93 11.68
C LYS A 27 8.58 4.59 12.41
N SER A 28 7.56 3.78 12.10
CA SER A 28 7.39 2.47 12.72
C SER A 28 8.25 1.43 12.04
N GLU A 29 8.99 0.63 12.83
CA GLU A 29 9.87 -0.44 12.31
C GLU A 29 9.13 -1.47 11.46
N ALA A 30 7.88 -1.79 11.82
CA ALA A 30 7.04 -2.74 11.07
C ALA A 30 6.72 -2.28 9.64
N THR A 31 6.81 -0.98 9.37
CA THR A 31 6.55 -0.38 8.05
C THR A 31 7.82 0.21 7.41
N LYS A 32 8.99 -0.12 7.93
CA LYS A 32 10.29 0.34 7.43
C LYS A 32 10.70 -0.47 6.20
N GLY A 33 10.14 -0.15 5.04
CA GLY A 33 10.38 -0.85 3.77
C GLY A 33 9.21 -0.74 2.80
N LYS A 34 9.25 -1.45 1.66
CA LYS A 34 8.10 -1.60 0.77
C LYS A 34 7.12 -2.61 1.36
N MET A 35 5.87 -2.21 1.54
CA MET A 35 4.85 -3.14 2.03
C MET A 35 4.29 -4.01 0.89
N SER A 36 3.97 -5.26 1.23
CA SER A 36 3.23 -6.18 0.36
C SER A 36 2.10 -6.82 1.13
N PHE A 37 0.88 -6.72 0.60
CA PHE A 37 -0.30 -7.29 1.24
C PHE A 37 -1.11 -8.14 0.27
N ARG A 38 -1.67 -9.24 0.76
CA ARG A 38 -2.63 -10.02 -0.01
C ARG A 38 -4.00 -9.36 0.14
N LYS A 39 -4.54 -8.83 -0.95
CA LYS A 39 -5.87 -8.20 -1.00
C LYS A 39 -6.69 -8.76 -2.15
N TYR A 40 -8.00 -8.61 -2.05
CA TYR A 40 -8.90 -8.97 -3.12
C TYR A 40 -8.67 -8.03 -4.31
N ASP A 41 -8.54 -8.59 -5.50
CA ASP A 41 -8.51 -7.84 -6.75
C ASP A 41 -9.87 -7.99 -7.43
N LYS A 42 -10.56 -6.88 -7.69
CA LYS A 42 -11.91 -6.92 -8.28
C LYS A 42 -11.88 -7.29 -9.76
N LYS A 43 -10.79 -6.97 -10.47
CA LYS A 43 -10.58 -7.33 -11.87
C LYS A 43 -10.29 -8.83 -12.03
N LEU A 44 -9.43 -9.42 -11.18
CA LEU A 44 -9.14 -10.87 -11.19
C LEU A 44 -10.14 -11.71 -10.41
N ARG A 45 -10.98 -11.08 -9.58
CA ARG A 45 -11.93 -11.74 -8.67
C ARG A 45 -11.29 -12.75 -7.71
N LYS A 46 -10.04 -12.50 -7.31
CA LYS A 46 -9.27 -13.36 -6.40
C LYS A 46 -8.31 -12.55 -5.54
N HIS A 47 -7.79 -13.17 -4.49
CA HIS A 47 -6.78 -12.55 -3.63
C HIS A 47 -5.38 -12.60 -4.27
N ALA A 48 -4.86 -11.42 -4.60
CA ALA A 48 -3.55 -11.22 -5.21
C ALA A 48 -2.61 -10.41 -4.28
N ILE A 49 -1.32 -10.38 -4.62
CA ILE A 49 -0.33 -9.60 -3.88
C ILE A 49 -0.32 -8.18 -4.43
N PHE A 50 -0.56 -7.22 -3.55
CA PHE A 50 -0.46 -5.80 -3.84
C PHE A 50 0.82 -5.27 -3.21
N THR A 51 1.61 -4.52 -3.99
CA THR A 51 2.89 -3.95 -3.56
C THR A 51 2.81 -2.44 -3.45
N GLU A 52 3.58 -1.87 -2.51
CA GLU A 52 3.64 -0.42 -2.33
C GLU A 52 4.21 0.29 -3.56
N ALA A 53 3.42 1.22 -4.09
CA ALA A 53 3.74 2.12 -5.18
C ALA A 53 3.62 3.57 -4.71
N LYS A 54 4.32 4.48 -5.39
CA LYS A 54 4.18 5.91 -5.15
C LYS A 54 2.77 6.35 -5.58
N MET A 55 2.18 7.24 -4.80
CA MET A 55 0.99 7.96 -5.24
C MET A 55 1.41 8.91 -6.37
N PRO A 56 0.69 8.97 -7.50
CA PRO A 56 0.94 10.01 -8.50
C PRO A 56 0.68 11.38 -7.85
N ASN A 57 1.58 12.34 -8.13
CA ASN A 57 1.51 13.73 -7.66
C ASN A 57 0.28 14.45 -8.19
#